data_AF-A0A937HJQ2-F1
#
_entry.id   AF-A0A937HJQ2-F1
#
_cell.length_a   1.000
_cell.length_b   1.000
_cell.length_c   1.000
_cell.angle_alpha   90.00
_cell.angle_beta   90.00
_cell.angle_gamma   90.00
#
_symmetry.space_group_name_H-M   'P 1'
#
loop_
_entity.id
_entity.type
_entity.pdbx_description
1 polymer ?
#
loop_
_entity_poly.entity_id
_entity_poly.type
_entity_poly.pdbx_seq_one_letter_code
_entity_poly.pdbx_strand_id
1 'polypeptide(L)'
;MKRLLLAGLSALALTACQATDQGDPGSAAAGNTGTGQEQPYARVAGVPVTMLVPPVRPTRQGERLSEGDLQQLLIGNTIKQVDDQYWAYFAPGGQLRGLLVNLTETGYYSLSGGTLCKVWPTWATGMQLCYQVINLGDQRYRFNGIGVDSFDVVVSRGNPQVL
;
A
#
# COMPACT_ATOMS: atom_id res chain seq x y z
N MET A 1 -49.17 -36.67 25.60
CA MET A 1 -48.74 -35.95 26.82
C MET A 1 -48.11 -34.64 26.35
N LYS A 2 -48.84 -33.51 26.43
CA LYS A 2 -48.80 -32.48 27.49
C LYS A 2 -47.69 -31.42 27.29
N ARG A 3 -48.11 -30.29 26.68
CA ARG A 3 -47.79 -28.88 27.00
C ARG A 3 -46.41 -28.34 26.56
N LEU A 4 -46.19 -27.07 26.22
CA LEU A 4 -46.83 -25.80 26.63
C LEU A 4 -46.62 -24.71 25.55
N LEU A 5 -47.61 -23.81 25.42
CA LEU A 5 -47.49 -22.46 24.85
C LEU A 5 -46.54 -21.60 25.70
N LEU A 6 -45.97 -20.52 25.14
CA LEU A 6 -46.27 -19.14 25.57
C LEU A 6 -45.51 -18.10 24.73
N ALA A 7 -46.27 -17.10 24.28
CA ALA A 7 -45.81 -15.82 23.76
C ALA A 7 -45.22 -14.94 24.89
N GLY A 8 -44.37 -13.98 24.53
CA GLY A 8 -43.89 -12.95 25.45
C GLY A 8 -43.53 -11.66 24.72
N LEU A 9 -44.47 -10.71 24.72
CA LEU A 9 -44.24 -9.29 24.44
C LEU A 9 -43.35 -8.68 25.53
N SER A 10 -42.52 -7.70 25.18
CA SER A 10 -42.08 -6.59 26.05
C SER A 10 -41.57 -5.47 25.13
N ALA A 11 -42.38 -4.45 24.83
CA ALA A 11 -42.68 -3.26 25.63
C ALA A 11 -41.65 -2.13 25.40
N LEU A 12 -42.14 -1.06 24.76
CA LEU A 12 -41.50 0.26 24.67
C LEU A 12 -41.33 0.87 26.07
N ALA A 13 -40.26 1.64 26.26
CA ALA A 13 -40.22 2.70 27.25
C ALA A 13 -39.50 3.93 26.67
N LEU A 14 -40.30 4.98 26.43
CA LEU A 14 -39.88 6.37 26.26
C LEU A 14 -39.63 6.98 27.65
N THR A 15 -38.50 7.65 27.83
CA THR A 15 -38.26 8.67 28.88
C THR A 15 -37.34 9.71 28.25
N ALA A 16 -37.87 10.83 27.75
CA ALA A 16 -38.27 12.05 28.45
C ALA A 16 -37.08 12.98 28.77
N CYS A 17 -37.09 14.14 28.12
CA CYS A 17 -36.20 15.29 28.31
C CYS A 17 -36.28 15.84 29.73
N GLN A 18 -35.14 16.30 30.27
CA GLN A 18 -35.12 17.47 31.15
C GLN A 18 -33.93 18.36 30.75
N ALA A 19 -34.28 19.58 30.31
CA ALA A 19 -33.40 20.72 30.21
C ALA A 19 -33.39 21.44 31.57
N THR A 20 -32.24 21.93 32.01
CA THR A 20 -32.16 23.05 32.96
C THR A 20 -30.88 23.82 32.68
N ASP A 21 -31.05 25.11 32.41
CA ASP A 21 -30.00 26.10 32.19
C ASP A 21 -29.50 26.70 33.52
N GLN A 22 -28.31 27.28 33.46
CA GLN A 22 -27.86 28.50 34.19
C GLN A 22 -26.80 28.38 35.30
N GLY A 23 -25.59 28.88 35.02
CA GLY A 23 -24.64 29.41 36.01
C GLY A 23 -23.13 29.30 35.68
N ASP A 24 -22.57 30.21 34.88
CA ASP A 24 -21.12 30.50 34.69
C ASP A 24 -20.53 31.23 35.93
N PRO A 25 -19.19 31.44 36.15
CA PRO A 25 -18.12 31.46 35.13
C PRO A 25 -16.81 30.72 35.51
N GLY A 26 -16.12 30.18 34.50
CA GLY A 26 -14.78 29.60 34.72
C GLY A 26 -14.04 29.17 33.47
N SER A 27 -13.56 30.14 32.70
CA SER A 27 -12.39 30.06 31.81
C SER A 27 -12.32 28.94 30.75
N ALA A 28 -12.45 29.39 29.49
CA ALA A 28 -11.71 28.94 28.31
C ALA A 28 -11.89 27.48 27.86
N ALA A 29 -12.81 27.28 26.92
CA ALA A 29 -12.54 26.56 25.66
C ALA A 29 -13.77 26.72 24.75
N ALA A 30 -13.66 27.57 23.72
CA ALA A 30 -14.62 27.56 22.64
C ALA A 30 -14.49 26.22 21.90
N GLY A 31 -15.51 25.36 22.07
CA GLY A 31 -15.68 24.14 21.32
C GLY A 31 -16.04 24.43 19.87
N ASN A 32 -15.21 23.88 18.98
CA ASN A 32 -15.61 23.01 17.88
C ASN A 32 -16.87 23.40 17.07
N THR A 33 -16.65 24.11 15.96
CA THR A 33 -17.46 23.93 14.74
C THR A 33 -16.53 23.65 13.58
N GLY A 34 -16.41 22.37 13.24
CA GLY A 34 -15.58 21.90 12.14
C GLY A 34 -15.25 20.42 12.24
N THR A 35 -16.25 19.55 12.49
CA THR A 35 -16.11 18.12 12.21
C THR A 35 -16.03 17.92 10.71
N GLY A 36 -14.81 18.05 10.22
CA GLY A 36 -14.37 17.83 8.85
C GLY A 36 -12.86 17.75 8.87
N GLN A 37 -12.28 16.95 9.77
CA GLN A 37 -10.91 16.50 9.58
C GLN A 37 -10.91 15.55 8.37
N GLU A 38 -10.86 16.14 7.16
CA GLU A 38 -10.26 15.46 6.03
C GLU A 38 -8.88 15.01 6.50
N GLN A 39 -8.75 13.70 6.78
CA GLN A 39 -7.44 13.10 6.92
C GLN A 39 -6.65 13.52 5.68
N PRO A 40 -5.47 14.15 5.84
CA PRO A 40 -4.65 14.46 4.68
C PRO A 40 -4.43 13.14 3.95
N TYR A 41 -4.78 13.10 2.66
CA TYR A 41 -4.54 11.97 1.77
C TYR A 41 -3.02 11.76 1.69
N ALA A 42 -2.43 11.15 2.72
CA ALA A 42 -1.01 10.99 2.83
C ALA A 42 -0.54 10.18 1.63
N ARG A 43 0.53 10.64 1.00
CA ARG A 43 1.10 10.01 -0.18
C ARG A 43 2.59 9.80 0.04
N VAL A 44 3.09 8.66 -0.40
CA VAL A 44 4.52 8.41 -0.53
C VAL A 44 4.84 8.30 -2.00
N ALA A 45 5.74 9.16 -2.49
CA ALA A 45 6.09 9.23 -3.90
C ALA A 45 4.88 9.37 -4.84
N GLY A 46 3.85 10.12 -4.44
CA GLY A 46 2.63 10.32 -5.22
C GLY A 46 1.60 9.20 -5.09
N VAL A 47 1.93 8.06 -4.47
CA VAL A 47 0.99 6.95 -4.23
C VAL A 47 0.26 7.13 -2.90
N PRO A 48 -1.08 7.02 -2.84
CA PRO A 48 -1.82 7.07 -1.59
C PRO A 48 -1.35 5.99 -0.60
N VAL A 49 -1.18 6.33 0.67
CA VAL A 49 -0.72 5.37 1.70
C VAL A 49 -1.64 4.16 1.84
N THR A 50 -2.95 4.32 1.55
CA THR A 50 -3.94 3.24 1.57
C THR A 50 -3.71 2.18 0.49
N MET A 51 -2.98 2.53 -0.57
CA MET A 51 -2.60 1.65 -1.67
C MET A 51 -1.23 1.00 -1.45
N LEU A 52 -0.41 1.53 -0.53
CA LEU A 52 0.93 1.00 -0.30
C LEU A 52 0.88 -0.37 0.36
N VAL A 53 1.77 -1.24 -0.09
CA VAL A 53 1.95 -2.56 0.51
C VAL A 53 2.71 -2.39 1.82
N PRO A 54 2.19 -2.87 2.97
CA PRO A 54 2.92 -2.83 4.22
C PRO A 54 4.14 -3.76 4.15
N PRO A 55 5.19 -3.52 4.95
CA PRO A 55 6.31 -4.45 5.04
C PRO A 55 5.83 -5.86 5.38
N VAL A 56 6.35 -6.83 4.63
CA VAL A 56 5.99 -8.26 4.75
C VAL A 56 6.24 -8.81 6.16
N ARG A 57 7.33 -8.34 6.77
CA ARG A 57 7.73 -8.63 8.15
C ARG A 57 8.48 -7.41 8.70
N PRO A 58 8.72 -7.35 10.02
CA PRO A 58 9.68 -6.41 10.56
C PRO A 58 11.04 -6.57 9.86
N THR A 59 11.49 -5.49 9.23
CA THR A 59 12.78 -5.37 8.55
C THR A 59 13.41 -4.07 9.04
N ARG A 60 14.74 -4.08 9.20
CA ARG A 60 15.48 -2.87 9.57
C ARG A 60 15.71 -2.01 8.33
N GLN A 61 15.80 -0.71 8.54
CA GLN A 61 16.30 0.19 7.50
C GLN A 61 17.73 -0.23 7.12
N GLY A 62 18.01 -0.27 5.81
CA GLY A 62 19.27 -0.75 5.24
C GLY A 62 19.33 -2.29 5.07
N GLU A 63 18.33 -3.03 5.54
CA GLU A 63 18.30 -4.49 5.40
C GLU A 63 18.03 -4.89 3.93
N ARG A 64 18.80 -5.86 3.43
CA ARG A 64 18.54 -6.50 2.14
C ARG A 64 17.42 -7.52 2.30
N LEU A 65 16.43 -7.44 1.42
CA LEU A 65 15.29 -8.36 1.42
C LEU A 65 15.71 -9.75 0.92
N SER A 66 15.19 -10.78 1.59
CA SER A 66 15.36 -12.17 1.17
C SER A 66 14.45 -12.50 -0.03
N GLU A 67 14.65 -13.66 -0.67
CA GLU A 67 13.77 -14.10 -1.76
C GLU A 67 12.31 -14.24 -1.31
N GLY A 68 12.07 -14.78 -0.11
CA GLY A 68 10.72 -14.89 0.44
C GLY A 68 10.07 -13.54 0.69
N ASP A 69 10.84 -12.55 1.17
CA ASP A 69 10.35 -11.18 1.33
C ASP A 69 9.99 -10.57 -0.03
N LEU A 70 10.82 -10.79 -1.05
CA LEU A 70 10.59 -10.29 -2.41
C LEU A 70 9.35 -10.92 -3.06
N GLN A 71 9.15 -12.22 -2.89
CA GLN A 71 7.98 -12.92 -3.42
C GLN A 71 6.69 -12.31 -2.84
N GLN A 72 6.64 -12.13 -1.52
CA GLN A 72 5.45 -11.58 -0.86
C GLN A 72 5.25 -10.08 -1.12
N LEU A 73 6.34 -9.32 -1.25
CA LEU A 73 6.28 -7.88 -1.51
C LEU A 73 5.86 -7.59 -2.95
N LEU A 74 6.43 -8.29 -3.93
CA LEU A 74 6.31 -7.93 -5.34
C LEU A 74 5.17 -8.64 -6.05
N ILE A 75 5.01 -9.96 -5.88
CA ILE A 75 4.09 -10.74 -6.70
C ILE A 75 2.63 -10.31 -6.43
N GLY A 76 1.93 -9.91 -7.49
CA GLY A 76 0.58 -9.34 -7.42
C GLY A 76 0.53 -7.85 -7.10
N ASN A 77 1.69 -7.18 -7.01
CA ASN A 77 1.81 -5.76 -6.72
C ASN A 77 2.60 -5.01 -7.80
N THR A 78 2.59 -3.69 -7.70
CA THR A 78 3.28 -2.78 -8.61
C THR A 78 4.32 -1.97 -7.90
N ILE A 79 5.51 -1.88 -8.50
CA ILE A 79 6.50 -0.86 -8.14
C ILE A 79 6.22 0.43 -8.89
N LYS A 80 6.44 1.55 -8.21
CA LYS A 80 6.54 2.88 -8.82
C LYS A 80 7.89 3.48 -8.46
N GLN A 81 8.64 3.92 -9.46
CA GLN A 81 9.84 4.70 -9.21
C GLN A 81 9.50 6.06 -8.59
N VAL A 82 10.28 6.47 -7.60
CA VAL A 82 9.96 7.66 -6.78
C VAL A 82 10.00 8.93 -7.62
N ASP A 83 10.99 9.07 -8.48
CA ASP A 83 11.35 10.27 -9.24
C ASP A 83 11.08 10.17 -10.76
N ASP A 84 10.47 9.09 -11.22
CA ASP A 84 10.26 8.83 -12.64
C ASP A 84 8.86 8.28 -12.94
N GLN A 85 8.45 8.35 -14.21
CA GLN A 85 7.24 7.77 -14.77
C GLN A 85 7.45 6.28 -15.12
N TYR A 86 8.06 5.54 -14.21
CA TYR A 86 8.27 4.10 -14.35
C TYR A 86 7.40 3.33 -13.36
N TRP A 87 6.57 2.43 -13.90
CA TRP A 87 5.80 1.46 -13.16
C TRP A 87 6.03 0.05 -13.70
N ALA A 88 6.03 -0.94 -12.82
CA ALA A 88 5.99 -2.34 -13.24
C ALA A 88 5.13 -3.18 -12.28
N TYR A 89 4.08 -3.79 -12.82
CA TYR A 89 3.28 -4.81 -12.15
C TYR A 89 3.92 -6.18 -12.28
N PHE A 90 4.10 -6.88 -11.17
CA PHE A 90 4.68 -8.23 -11.09
C PHE A 90 3.56 -9.26 -11.10
N ALA A 91 3.24 -9.78 -12.28
CA ALA A 91 2.22 -10.81 -12.42
C ALA A 91 2.74 -12.18 -11.93
N PRO A 92 1.90 -13.02 -11.32
CA PRO A 92 2.25 -14.40 -11.02
C PRO A 92 2.78 -15.12 -12.28
N GLY A 93 3.77 -15.99 -12.11
CA GLY A 93 4.37 -16.75 -13.22
C GLY A 93 5.54 -16.04 -13.93
N GLY A 94 6.11 -14.97 -13.35
CA GLY A 94 7.36 -14.39 -13.85
C GLY A 94 7.19 -13.34 -14.94
N GLN A 95 6.00 -12.79 -15.13
CA GLN A 95 5.73 -11.74 -16.11
C GLN A 95 5.69 -10.35 -15.46
N LEU A 96 6.18 -9.35 -16.19
CA LEU A 96 6.03 -7.95 -15.84
C LEU A 96 5.07 -7.26 -16.81
N ARG A 97 4.26 -6.33 -16.30
CA ARG A 97 3.53 -5.37 -17.13
C ARG A 97 4.00 -3.97 -16.77
N GLY A 98 4.73 -3.35 -17.68
CA GLY A 98 5.42 -2.09 -17.46
C GLY A 98 4.71 -0.93 -18.15
N LEU A 99 4.64 0.20 -17.44
CA LEU A 99 4.42 1.51 -18.04
C LEU A 99 5.72 2.29 -17.84
N LEU A 100 6.46 2.48 -18.93
CA LEU A 100 7.78 3.10 -18.95
C LEU A 100 7.67 4.40 -19.73
N VAL A 101 7.50 5.51 -19.02
CA VAL A 101 7.14 6.82 -19.60
C VAL A 101 5.83 6.69 -20.39
N ASN A 102 5.90 6.60 -21.72
CA ASN A 102 4.75 6.48 -22.62
C ASN A 102 4.67 5.10 -23.31
N LEU A 103 5.52 4.15 -22.92
CA LEU A 103 5.55 2.80 -23.47
C LEU A 103 4.86 1.82 -22.52
N THR A 104 3.87 1.11 -23.04
CA THR A 104 3.35 -0.09 -22.38
C THR A 104 4.02 -1.32 -22.97
N GLU A 105 4.62 -2.14 -22.11
CA GLU A 105 5.34 -3.34 -22.53
C GLU A 105 5.12 -4.50 -21.55
N THR A 106 5.18 -5.74 -22.07
CA THR A 106 5.31 -6.94 -21.23
C THR A 106 6.77 -7.37 -21.18
N GLY A 107 7.27 -7.54 -19.97
CA GLY A 107 8.61 -8.05 -19.68
C GLY A 107 8.56 -9.34 -18.87
N TYR A 108 9.71 -9.75 -18.38
CA TYR A 108 9.86 -10.94 -17.54
C TYR A 108 10.67 -10.62 -16.30
N TYR A 109 10.42 -11.35 -15.22
CA TYR A 109 11.26 -11.29 -14.04
C TYR A 109 11.57 -12.68 -13.49
N SER A 110 12.70 -12.76 -12.78
CA SER A 110 13.06 -13.90 -11.97
C SER A 110 13.51 -13.43 -10.59
N LEU A 111 13.25 -14.27 -9.59
CA LEU A 111 13.73 -14.10 -8.22
C LEU A 111 14.61 -15.31 -7.90
N SER A 112 15.86 -15.06 -7.51
CA SER A 112 16.79 -16.12 -7.10
C SER A 112 17.81 -15.58 -6.11
N GLY A 113 17.94 -16.22 -4.95
CA GLY A 113 18.95 -15.89 -3.94
C GLY A 113 18.83 -14.45 -3.41
N GLY A 114 17.61 -13.91 -3.32
CA GLY A 114 17.37 -12.51 -2.93
C GLY A 114 17.76 -11.48 -4.00
N THR A 115 18.00 -11.93 -5.22
CA THR A 115 18.22 -11.07 -6.40
C THR A 115 16.98 -11.07 -7.27
N LEU A 116 16.54 -9.88 -7.67
CA LEU A 116 15.51 -9.67 -8.67
C LEU A 116 16.16 -9.33 -10.00
N CYS A 117 15.94 -10.13 -11.03
CA CYS A 117 16.33 -9.78 -12.39
C CYS A 117 15.08 -9.50 -13.24
N LYS A 118 15.15 -8.46 -14.08
CA LYS A 118 14.09 -8.03 -14.98
C LYS A 118 14.62 -8.00 -16.41
N VAL A 119 13.79 -8.36 -17.38
CA VAL A 119 14.08 -8.25 -18.81
C VAL A 119 12.94 -7.49 -19.47
N TRP A 120 13.27 -6.46 -20.25
CA TRP A 120 12.34 -5.70 -21.07
C TRP A 120 12.77 -5.83 -22.53
N PRO A 121 11.99 -6.50 -23.39
CA PRO A 121 12.36 -6.73 -24.79
C PRO A 121 12.69 -5.46 -25.57
N THR A 122 11.95 -4.38 -25.32
CA THR A 122 12.00 -3.13 -26.08
C THR A 122 12.73 -2.04 -25.30
N TRP A 123 12.28 -1.70 -24.08
CA TRP A 123 12.85 -0.56 -23.34
C TRP A 123 14.34 -0.73 -23.02
N ALA A 124 14.74 -1.95 -22.60
CA ALA A 124 16.13 -2.28 -22.29
C ALA A 124 16.74 -3.21 -23.34
N THR A 125 16.15 -3.29 -24.54
CA THR A 125 16.65 -4.09 -25.67
C THR A 125 16.95 -5.55 -25.29
N GLY A 126 16.11 -6.15 -24.44
CA GLY A 126 16.26 -7.53 -23.97
C GLY A 126 17.39 -7.77 -22.96
N MET A 127 18.07 -6.72 -22.47
CA MET A 127 19.07 -6.88 -21.42
C MET A 127 18.45 -7.35 -20.11
N GLN A 128 19.20 -8.16 -19.37
CA GLN A 128 18.85 -8.57 -18.02
C GLN A 128 19.37 -7.55 -16.99
N LEU A 129 18.45 -6.89 -16.31
CA LEU A 129 18.72 -5.89 -15.29
C LEU A 129 18.51 -6.51 -13.91
N CYS A 130 19.57 -6.69 -13.12
CA CYS A 130 19.53 -7.38 -11.83
C CYS A 130 19.74 -6.43 -10.65
N TYR A 131 19.02 -6.70 -9.56
CA TYR A 131 18.93 -5.83 -8.39
C TYR A 131 18.92 -6.61 -7.10
N GLN A 132 19.56 -6.06 -6.08
CA GLN A 132 19.26 -6.37 -4.68
C GLN A 132 18.27 -5.32 -4.15
N VAL A 133 17.25 -5.74 -3.42
CA VAL A 133 16.28 -4.80 -2.86
C VAL A 133 16.61 -4.52 -1.40
N ILE A 134 16.73 -3.24 -1.06
CA ILE A 134 17.08 -2.77 0.29
C ILE A 134 15.88 -2.00 0.85
N ASN A 135 15.47 -2.31 2.07
CA ASN A 135 14.46 -1.53 2.78
C ASN A 135 15.04 -0.16 3.18
N LEU A 136 14.45 0.95 2.72
CA LEU A 136 14.88 2.30 3.10
C LEU A 136 14.10 2.85 4.29
N GLY A 137 13.09 2.13 4.81
CA GLY A 137 12.11 2.66 5.74
C GLY A 137 10.97 3.37 5.00
N ASP A 138 9.93 3.77 5.75
CA ASP A 138 8.80 4.57 5.24
C ASP A 138 8.16 4.05 3.94
N GLN A 139 8.08 2.72 3.80
CA GLN A 139 7.55 2.02 2.61
C GLN A 139 8.31 2.32 1.31
N ARG A 140 9.56 2.76 1.40
CA ARG A 140 10.47 2.93 0.28
C ARG A 140 11.48 1.80 0.23
N TYR A 141 11.85 1.42 -0.98
CA TYR A 141 12.81 0.37 -1.24
C TYR A 141 13.80 0.84 -2.29
N ARG A 142 15.09 0.56 -2.09
CA ARG A 142 16.11 0.77 -3.12
C ARG A 142 16.29 -0.49 -3.92
N PHE A 143 16.11 -0.38 -5.23
CA PHE A 143 16.54 -1.38 -6.19
C PHE A 143 17.99 -1.07 -6.50
N ASN A 144 18.90 -1.69 -5.73
CA ASN A 144 20.34 -1.52 -5.86
C ASN A 144 20.84 -2.36 -7.03
N GLY A 145 21.18 -1.70 -8.13
CA GLY A 145 21.59 -2.32 -9.38
C GLY A 145 22.93 -3.07 -9.27
N ILE A 146 22.98 -4.26 -9.86
CA ILE A 146 24.20 -5.07 -9.97
C ILE A 146 24.77 -4.83 -11.36
N GLY A 147 25.70 -3.88 -11.49
CA GLY A 147 26.26 -3.48 -12.79
C GLY A 147 25.28 -2.69 -13.67
N VAL A 148 24.19 -2.16 -13.07
CA VAL A 148 23.19 -1.30 -13.70
C VAL A 148 22.82 -0.18 -12.73
N ASP A 149 22.10 0.84 -13.21
CA ASP A 149 21.68 1.96 -12.37
C ASP A 149 20.76 1.53 -11.24
N SER A 150 20.84 2.25 -10.12
CA SER A 150 19.98 2.05 -8.96
C SER A 150 18.88 3.10 -8.90
N PHE A 151 17.72 2.73 -8.36
CA PHE A 151 16.60 3.66 -8.18
C PHE A 151 15.77 3.29 -6.96
N ASP A 152 15.01 4.25 -6.46
CA ASP A 152 14.12 4.07 -5.33
C ASP A 152 12.69 3.87 -5.83
N VAL A 153 11.97 2.97 -5.15
CA VAL A 153 10.58 2.69 -5.45
C VAL A 153 9.71 2.71 -4.19
N VAL A 154 8.42 2.87 -4.43
CA VAL A 154 7.37 2.41 -3.51
C VAL A 154 6.66 1.22 -4.12
N VAL A 155 6.07 0.37 -3.27
CA VAL A 155 5.28 -0.79 -3.71
C VAL A 155 3.81 -0.57 -3.35
N SER A 156 2.95 -0.77 -4.33
CA SER A 156 1.51 -0.49 -4.24
C SER A 156 0.68 -1.65 -4.78
N ARG A 157 -0.55 -1.76 -4.31
CA ARG A 157 -1.49 -2.81 -4.70
C ARG A 157 -2.09 -2.54 -6.08
N GLY A 158 -2.35 -3.62 -6.82
CA GLY A 158 -3.04 -3.56 -8.11
C GLY A 158 -2.11 -3.31 -9.30
N ASN A 159 -2.67 -3.32 -10.51
CA ASN A 159 -1.96 -3.07 -11.76
C ASN A 159 -2.35 -1.68 -12.32
N PRO A 160 -1.41 -0.74 -12.50
CA PRO A 160 -1.69 0.61 -12.98
C PRO A 160 -2.25 0.66 -14.40
N GLN A 161 -2.12 -0.41 -15.18
CA GLN A 161 -2.67 -0.49 -16.55
C GLN A 161 -4.15 -0.90 -16.61
N VAL A 162 -4.76 -1.26 -15.47
CA VAL A 162 -6.18 -1.64 -15.39
C VAL A 162 -7.02 -0.53 -14.73
N LEU A 163 -6.38 0.57 -14.33
CA LEU A 163 -7.03 1.75 -13.76
C LEU A 163 -7.43 2.75 -14.86
#